data_AF-A0A3P1YD55-F1
#
_entry.id   AF-A0A3P1YD55-F1
#
_cell.length_a   1.000
_cell.length_b   1.000
_cell.length_c   1.000
_cell.angle_alpha   90.00
_cell.angle_beta   90.00
_cell.angle_gamma   90.00
#
_symmetry.space_group_name_H-M   'P 1'
#
loop_
_entity.id
_entity.type
_entity.pdbx_description
1 polymer ?
#
loop_
_entity_poly.entity_id
_entity_poly.type
_entity_poly.pdbx_seq_one_letter_code
_entity_poly.pdbx_strand_id
1 'polypeptide(L)' 'HDLFVLPLCRKHHDELHADTVAFEEMYGSQLELIFRFIDRALAIGVLA' A
#
# COMPACT_ATOMS: atom_id res chain seq x y z
N HIS A 1 5.90 5.36 -13.39
CA HIS A 1 5.02 4.19 -13.49
C HIS A 1 4.54 3.92 -12.08
N ASP A 2 3.23 3.95 -11.88
CA ASP A 2 2.66 4.13 -10.54
C ASP A 2 1.96 2.86 -10.02
N LEU A 3 2.01 1.78 -10.80
CA LEU A 3 1.33 0.51 -10.50
C LEU A 3 1.85 -0.16 -9.22
N PHE A 4 3.12 0.02 -8.89
CA PHE A 4 3.75 -0.56 -7.70
C PHE A 4 3.94 0.47 -6.58
N VAL A 5 3.11 1.51 -6.56
CA VAL A 5 3.07 2.51 -5.48
C VAL A 5 1.88 2.21 -4.58
N LEU A 6 2.10 2.16 -3.27
CA LEU A 6 1.04 1.96 -2.30
C LEU A 6 0.29 3.30 -2.06
N PRO A 7 -1.00 3.41 -2.41
CA PRO A 7 -1.74 4.65 -2.16
C PRO A 7 -2.07 4.76 -0.68
N LEU A 8 -1.35 5.66 0.00
CA LEU A 8 -1.54 5.98 1.41
C LEU A 8 -2.13 7.38 1.57
N CYS A 9 -2.97 7.58 2.59
CA CYS A 9 -3.28 8.94 3.02
C CYS A 9 -2.03 9.57 3.65
N ARG A 10 -1.99 10.91 3.72
CA ARG A 10 -0.82 11.64 4.22
C ARG A 10 -0.32 11.12 5.58
N LYS A 11 -1.22 10.86 6.52
CA LYS A 11 -0.86 10.33 7.85
C LYS A 11 -0.09 9.01 7.74
N HIS A 12 -0.64 8.01 7.05
CA HIS A 12 0.02 6.70 6.93
C HIS A 12 1.27 6.75 6.06
N HIS A 13 1.32 7.64 5.07
CA HIS A 13 2.52 7.89 4.29
C HIS A 13 3.64 8.45 5.18
N ASP A 14 3.33 9.43 6.03
CA ASP A 14 4.30 10.01 6.97
C ASP A 14 4.74 8.97 8.03
N GLU A 15 3.83 8.12 8.51
CA GLU A 15 4.15 6.99 9.40
C GLU A 15 5.13 6.00 8.75
N LEU A 16 4.87 5.61 7.49
CA LEU A 16 5.75 4.70 6.75
C LEU A 16 7.16 5.29 6.56
N HIS A 17 7.27 6.60 6.27
CA HIS A 17 8.57 7.27 6.14
C HIS A 17 9.28 7.49 7.47
N ALA A 18 8.54 7.60 8.57
CA ALA A 18 9.12 7.78 9.89
C ALA A 18 9.76 6.48 10.41
N ASP A 19 9.11 5.34 10.22
CA ASP A 19 9.63 4.03 10.61
C ASP A 19 8.97 2.91 9.79
N THR A 20 9.70 2.38 8.81
CA THR A 20 9.18 1.31 7.94
C THR A 20 8.95 0.00 8.69
N VAL A 21 9.76 -0.31 9.71
CA VAL A 21 9.64 -1.59 10.44
C VAL A 21 8.39 -1.55 11.32
N ALA A 22 8.22 -0.47 12.09
CA ALA A 22 7.04 -0.31 12.95
C ALA A 22 5.75 -0.25 12.12
N PHE A 23 5.79 0.40 10.94
CA PHE A 23 4.66 0.42 10.03
C PHE A 23 4.31 -1.00 9.53
N GLU A 24 5.30 -1.76 9.06
CA GLU A 24 5.06 -3.11 8.55
C GLU A 24 4.63 -4.10 9.65
N GLU A 25 5.11 -3.95 10.88
CA GLU A 25 4.62 -4.71 12.04
C GLU A 25 3.14 -4.41 12.35
N MET A 26 2.70 -3.15 12.16
CA MET A 26 1.32 -2.73 12.46
C MET A 26 0.33 -3.07 11.33
N TYR A 27 0.72 -2.88 10.08
CA TYR A 27 -0.19 -2.93 8.92
C TYR A 27 0.07 -4.10 7.96
N GLY A 28 1.19 -4.82 8.12
CA GLY A 28 1.66 -5.83 7.20
C GLY A 28 2.71 -5.29 6.22
N SER A 29 3.44 -6.20 5.58
CA SER A 29 4.51 -5.82 4.64
C SER A 29 3.97 -4.96 3.48
N GLN A 30 4.78 -4.05 2.98
CA GLN A 30 4.40 -3.25 1.80
C GLN A 30 4.05 -4.13 0.58
N LEU A 31 4.68 -5.30 0.45
CA LEU A 31 4.40 -6.28 -0.60
C LEU A 31 3.00 -6.89 -0.46
N GLU A 32 2.58 -7.22 0.76
CA GLU A 32 1.21 -7.69 1.01
C GLU A 32 0.19 -6.59 0.70
N LEU A 33 0.48 -5.36 1.14
CA LEU A 33 -0.41 -4.22 0.96
C LEU A 33 -0.59 -3.85 -0.52
N ILE A 34 0.48 -3.92 -1.34
CA ILE A 34 0.37 -3.68 -2.78
C ILE A 34 -0.45 -4.78 -3.47
N PHE A 35 -0.28 -6.06 -3.10
CA PHE A 35 -1.09 -7.14 -3.66
C PHE A 35 -2.57 -7.00 -3.33
N ARG A 36 -2.89 -6.66 -2.08
CA ARG A 36 -4.28 -6.37 -1.66
C ARG A 36 -4.88 -5.20 -2.43
N PHE A 37 -4.09 -4.15 -2.66
CA PHE A 37 -4.54 -3.00 -3.43
C PHE A 37 -4.80 -3.36 -4.91
N ILE A 38 -3.87 -4.07 -5.55
CA ILE A 38 -4.01 -4.50 -6.95
C ILE A 38 -5.19 -5.46 -7.11
N ASP A 39 -5.35 -6.44 -6.21
CA ASP A 39 -6.48 -7.36 -6.21
C ASP A 39 -7.82 -6.61 -6.12
N ARG A 40 -7.91 -5.64 -5.22
CA ARG A 40 -9.10 -4.79 -5.12
C ARG A 40 -9.32 -3.96 -6.39
N ALA A 41 -8.28 -3.37 -6.97
CA ALA A 41 -8.38 -2.55 -8.18
C ALA A 41 -8.85 -3.36 -9.39
N LEU A 42 -8.39 -4.62 -9.51
CA LEU A 42 -8.88 -5.59 -10.50
C LEU A 42 -10.35 -5.94 -10.24
N ALA A 43 -10.70 -6.25 -8.99
CA ALA A 43 -12.06 -6.65 -8.62
C ALA A 43 -13.12 -5.57 -8.91
N ILE A 44 -12.74 -4.29 -8.89
CA ILE A 44 -13.62 -3.16 -9.23
C ILE A 44 -13.47 -2.69 -10.70
N GLY A 45 -12.61 -3.31 -11.49
CA GLY A 45 -12.44 -3.02 -12.92
C GLY A 45 -11.72 -1.71 -13.25
N VAL A 46 -10.89 -1.18 -12.34
CA VAL A 46 -10.11 0.06 -12.58
C VAL A 46 -8.81 -0.22 -13.36
N LEU A 47 -8.33 -1.46 -13.32
CA LEU A 47 -7.19 -1.94 -14.11
C LEU A 47 -7.72 -2.88 -15.19
N ALA A 48 -7.53 -2.51 -16.47
CA ALA A 48 -7.99 -3.23 -17.67
C ALA A 48 -6.82 -3.58 -18.60
#